data_AF-A0A957I284-F1
#
_entry.id   AF-A0A957I284-F1
#
_cell.length_a   1.000
_cell.length_b   1.000
_cell.length_c   1.000
_cell.angle_alpha   90.00
_cell.angle_beta   90.00
_cell.angle_gamma   90.00
#
_symmetry.space_group_name_H-M   'P 1'
#
loop_
_entity.id
_entity.type
_entity.pdbx_description
1 polymer ?
#
loop_
_entity_poly.entity_id
_entity_poly.type
_entity_poly.pdbx_seq_one_letter_code
_entity_poly.pdbx_strand_id
1 'polypeptide(L)'
;MKKFAVFTEGQGELIFVRHLLFQIIGYEHLSVECFALRSGRLLDVPYKYETVSAKVHVMVVNVGNDEKVLSAIAEREERLVGQGYEIIGLRDMYSR
;
A
#
# COMPACT_ATOMS: atom_id res chain seq x y z
N MET A 1 13.95 8.24 -5.65
CA MET A 1 12.56 8.23 -5.15
C MET A 1 12.38 6.98 -4.30
N LYS A 2 11.99 7.12 -3.03
CA LYS A 2 11.72 5.96 -2.16
C LYS A 2 10.39 5.34 -2.53
N LYS A 3 10.28 4.00 -2.52
CA LYS A 3 9.05 3.28 -2.87
C LYS A 3 8.61 2.40 -1.72
N PHE A 4 7.34 2.49 -1.34
CA PHE A 4 6.73 1.63 -0.32
C PHE A 4 5.54 0.88 -0.88
N ALA A 5 5.43 -0.40 -0.56
CA ALA A 5 4.27 -1.23 -0.85
C ALA A 5 3.59 -1.57 0.48
N VAL A 6 2.47 -0.92 0.77
CA VAL A 6 1.70 -1.12 2.00
C VAL A 6 0.55 -2.06 1.72
N PHE A 7 0.53 -3.21 2.37
CA PHE A 7 -0.59 -4.16 2.30
C PHE A 7 -1.45 -4.00 3.55
N THR A 8 -2.73 -3.72 3.36
CA THR A 8 -3.69 -3.50 4.44
C THR A 8 -4.77 -4.57 4.43
N GLU A 9 -5.34 -4.88 5.59
CA GLU A 9 -6.41 -5.88 5.71
C GLU A 9 -7.70 -5.44 5.05
N GLY A 10 -8.04 -4.16 5.17
CA GLY A 10 -9.30 -3.60 4.72
C GLY A 10 -9.20 -2.21 4.10
N GLN A 11 -10.39 -1.67 3.78
CA GLN A 11 -10.53 -0.36 3.17
C GLN A 11 -10.32 0.78 4.17
N GLY A 12 -10.65 0.57 5.45
CA GLY A 12 -10.47 1.58 6.50
C GLY A 12 -9.00 1.96 6.68
N GLU A 13 -8.16 0.94 6.80
CA GLU A 13 -6.72 1.04 6.95
C GLU A 13 -6.09 1.72 5.73
N LEU A 14 -6.53 1.36 4.51
CA LEU A 14 -6.08 2.00 3.27
C LEU A 14 -6.37 3.51 3.30
N ILE A 15 -7.61 3.90 3.66
CA ILE A 15 -8.02 5.30 3.72
C ILE A 15 -7.21 6.04 4.80
N PHE A 16 -7.02 5.41 5.96
CA PHE A 16 -6.25 5.97 7.07
C PHE A 16 -4.79 6.20 6.68
N VAL A 17 -4.10 5.17 6.17
CA VAL A 17 -2.70 5.25 5.71
C VAL A 17 -2.54 6.35 4.67
N ARG A 18 -3.42 6.40 3.67
CA ARG A 18 -3.37 7.42 2.62
C ARG A 18 -3.44 8.84 3.21
N HIS A 19 -4.42 9.11 4.07
CA HIS A 19 -4.57 10.43 4.69
C HIS A 19 -3.38 10.77 5.58
N LEU A 20 -2.93 9.82 6.41
CA LEU A 20 -1.77 10.01 7.28
C LEU A 20 -0.54 10.39 6.47
N LEU A 21 -0.23 9.64 5.40
CA LEU A 21 0.91 9.90 4.53
C LEU A 21 0.85 11.31 3.91
N PHE A 22 -0.31 11.76 3.46
CA PHE A 22 -0.46 13.12 2.96
C PHE A 22 -0.23 14.18 4.03
N GLN A 23 -0.66 13.94 5.27
CA GLN A 23 -0.43 14.86 6.39
C GLN A 23 1.05 14.94 6.78
N ILE A 24 1.78 13.82 6.76
CA ILE A 24 3.17 13.78 7.23
C ILE A 24 4.21 14.13 6.16
N ILE A 25 3.97 13.80 4.89
CA ILE A 25 4.93 14.01 3.79
C ILE A 25 4.57 15.27 2.97
N GLY A 26 3.28 15.61 2.90
CA GLY A 26 2.75 16.67 2.06
C GLY A 26 2.47 16.22 0.62
N TYR A 27 1.44 16.82 0.02
CA TYR A 27 0.97 16.50 -1.33
C TYR A 27 2.05 16.70 -2.41
N GLU A 28 2.94 17.69 -2.27
CA GLU A 28 3.97 17.98 -3.28
C GLU A 28 5.08 16.92 -3.37
N HIS A 29 5.22 16.07 -2.35
CA HIS A 29 6.35 15.14 -2.22
C HIS A 29 5.93 13.67 -2.24
N LEU A 30 4.63 13.38 -2.35
CA LEU A 30 4.05 12.05 -2.26
C LEU A 30 3.23 11.72 -3.50
N SER A 31 3.54 10.61 -4.16
CA SER A 31 2.61 9.93 -5.08
C SER A 31 2.04 8.70 -4.42
N VAL A 32 0.74 8.46 -4.60
CA VAL A 32 0.03 7.30 -4.07
C VAL A 32 -0.77 6.62 -5.17
N GLU A 33 -0.62 5.31 -5.29
CA GLU A 33 -1.52 4.44 -6.05
C GLU A 33 -2.21 3.48 -5.08
N CYS A 34 -3.49 3.21 -5.33
CA CYS A 34 -4.30 2.36 -4.45
C CYS A 34 -4.91 1.22 -5.26
N PHE A 35 -4.88 0.02 -4.71
CA PHE A 35 -5.43 -1.18 -5.33
C PHE A 35 -6.32 -1.96 -4.36
N ALA A 36 -7.30 -2.66 -4.90
CA ALA A 36 -7.96 -3.78 -4.23
C ALA A 36 -7.40 -5.09 -4.79
N LEU A 37 -7.04 -6.03 -3.91
CA LEU A 37 -6.62 -7.37 -4.32
C LEU A 37 -7.86 -8.27 -4.43
N ARG A 38 -8.17 -8.73 -5.63
CA ARG A 38 -9.28 -9.66 -5.89
C ARG A 38 -8.82 -10.81 -6.76
N SER A 39 -9.05 -12.04 -6.31
CA SER A 39 -8.67 -13.26 -7.04
C SER A 39 -7.21 -13.24 -7.52
N GLY A 40 -6.29 -12.77 -6.66
CA GLY A 40 -4.86 -12.64 -6.97
C GLY A 40 -4.46 -11.48 -7.88
N ARG A 41 -5.42 -10.68 -8.36
CA ARG A 41 -5.18 -9.53 -9.24
C ARG A 41 -5.35 -8.21 -8.49
N LEU A 42 -4.46 -7.26 -8.78
CA LEU A 42 -4.61 -5.89 -8.34
C LEU A 42 -5.61 -5.19 -9.26
N LEU A 43 -6.64 -4.60 -8.67
CA LEU A 43 -7.63 -3.79 -9.36
C LEU A 43 -7.48 -2.35 -8.90
N ASP A 44 -7.40 -1.42 -9.84
CA ASP A 44 -7.37 0.01 -9.52
C ASP A 44 -8.59 0.42 -8.71
N VAL A 45 -8.36 1.26 -7.69
CA VAL A 45 -9.43 1.93 -6.95
C VAL A 45 -9.26 3.45 -7.04
N PRO A 46 -10.36 4.22 -6.93
CA PRO A 46 -10.36 5.65 -7.21
C PRO A 46 -9.69 6.47 -6.08
N TYR A 47 -8.37 6.40 -5.95
CA TYR A 47 -7.60 7.20 -4.98
C TYR A 47 -6.16 7.51 -5.44
N LYS A 48 -5.90 7.32 -6.74
CA LYS A 48 -4.59 7.59 -7.31
C LYS A 48 -4.30 9.10 -7.27
N TYR A 49 -3.08 9.42 -6.85
CA TYR A 49 -2.55 10.79 -6.86
C TYR A 49 -1.08 10.72 -7.28
N GLU A 50 -0.71 11.52 -8.27
CA GLU A 50 0.66 11.59 -8.77
C GLU A 50 1.12 13.04 -8.84
N THR A 51 2.40 13.24 -8.56
CA THR A 51 3.07 14.53 -8.72
C THR A 51 4.47 14.34 -9.31
N VAL A 52 4.89 15.24 -10.18
CA VAL A 52 6.21 15.20 -10.83
C VAL A 52 7.37 15.41 -9.85
N SER A 53 7.09 16.05 -8.71
CA SER A 53 8.08 16.35 -7.66
C SER A 53 8.12 15.30 -6.55
N ALA A 54 7.54 14.12 -6.78
CA ALA A 54 7.45 13.08 -5.77
C ALA A 54 8.83 12.59 -5.32
N LYS A 55 9.06 12.67 -4.01
CA LYS A 55 10.25 12.09 -3.35
C LYS A 55 9.95 10.68 -2.83
N VAL A 56 8.69 10.43 -2.51
CA VAL A 56 8.16 9.16 -2.01
C VAL A 56 6.99 8.71 -2.90
N HIS A 57 7.00 7.43 -3.26
CA HIS A 57 5.93 6.75 -3.96
C HIS A 57 5.38 5.64 -3.07
N VAL A 58 4.07 5.58 -2.88
CA VAL A 58 3.43 4.55 -2.05
C VAL A 58 2.36 3.84 -2.84
N MET A 59 2.50 2.53 -2.97
CA MET A 59 1.44 1.64 -3.40
C MET A 59 0.71 1.12 -2.17
N VAL A 60 -0.60 1.36 -2.05
CA VAL A 60 -1.43 0.81 -0.97
C VAL A 60 -2.36 -0.26 -1.55
N VAL A 61 -2.28 -1.49 -1.03
CA VAL A 61 -3.05 -2.65 -1.48
C VAL A 61 -3.99 -3.07 -0.36
N ASN A 62 -5.30 -2.88 -0.58
CA ASN A 62 -6.33 -3.48 0.25
C ASN A 62 -6.47 -4.97 -0.09
N VAL A 63 -6.05 -5.84 0.81
CA VAL A 63 -6.11 -7.30 0.67
C VAL A 63 -7.53 -7.83 0.85
N GLY A 64 -8.37 -7.13 1.63
CA GLY A 64 -9.77 -7.49 1.90
C GLY A 64 -9.94 -8.66 2.86
N ASN A 65 -8.86 -9.13 3.48
CA ASN A 65 -8.84 -10.24 4.43
C ASN A 65 -7.52 -10.20 5.23
N ASP A 66 -7.65 -10.11 6.56
CA ASP A 66 -6.55 -10.02 7.53
C ASP A 66 -5.61 -11.24 7.49
N GLU A 67 -6.17 -12.44 7.44
CA GLU A 67 -5.41 -13.70 7.36
C GLU A 67 -4.58 -13.81 6.07
N LYS A 68 -4.91 -13.06 5.02
CA LYS A 68 -4.24 -13.13 3.71
C LYS A 68 -3.16 -12.08 3.48
N VAL A 69 -2.94 -11.13 4.39
CA VAL A 69 -1.94 -10.06 4.19
C VAL A 69 -0.55 -10.65 3.98
N LEU A 70 -0.13 -11.58 4.84
CA LEU A 70 1.20 -12.18 4.75
C LEU A 70 1.38 -13.02 3.48
N SER A 71 0.38 -13.82 3.10
CA SER A 71 0.45 -14.59 1.84
C SER A 71 0.46 -13.68 0.61
N ALA A 72 -0.31 -12.59 0.63
CA ALA A 72 -0.34 -11.62 -0.46
C ALA A 72 1.02 -10.93 -0.66
N ILE A 73 1.72 -10.64 0.44
CA ILE A 73 3.11 -10.14 0.44
C ILE A 73 4.04 -11.21 -0.12
N ALA A 74 4.04 -12.43 0.44
CA ALA A 74 4.96 -13.50 0.03
C ALA A 74 4.87 -13.80 -1.47
N GLU A 75 3.67 -13.84 -2.05
CA GLU A 75 3.45 -14.03 -3.49
C GLU A 75 4.04 -12.92 -4.39
N ARG A 76 4.31 -11.74 -3.83
CA ARG A 76 4.70 -10.52 -4.58
C ARG A 76 6.06 -9.96 -4.17
N GLU A 77 6.64 -10.48 -3.09
CA GLU A 77 7.83 -9.93 -2.44
C GLU A 77 9.00 -9.81 -3.42
N GLU A 78 9.39 -10.91 -4.06
CA GLU A 78 10.52 -10.94 -4.99
C GLU A 78 10.40 -9.87 -6.08
N ARG A 79 9.21 -9.80 -6.71
CA ARG A 79 8.93 -8.81 -7.76
C ARG A 79 8.97 -7.37 -7.24
N LEU A 80 8.38 -7.11 -6.08
CA LEU A 80 8.30 -5.76 -5.51
C LEU A 80 9.67 -5.27 -5.02
N VAL A 81 10.42 -6.14 -4.35
CA VAL A 81 11.81 -5.86 -3.96
C VAL A 81 12.67 -5.61 -5.20
N GLY A 82 12.53 -6.42 -6.25
CA GLY A 82 13.21 -6.20 -7.54
C GLY A 82 12.85 -4.87 -8.22
N GLN A 83 11.68 -4.29 -7.92
CA GLN A 83 11.25 -2.96 -8.38
C GLN A 83 11.68 -1.81 -7.44
N GLY A 84 12.38 -2.12 -6.35
CA GLY A 84 12.90 -1.19 -5.37
C GLY A 84 11.90 -0.78 -4.28
N TYR A 85 10.84 -1.57 -4.06
CA TYR A 85 9.87 -1.32 -2.98
C TYR A 85 10.37 -1.88 -1.63
N GLU A 86 10.24 -1.07 -0.58
CA GLU A 86 10.19 -1.53 0.80
C GLU A 86 8.74 -1.96 1.12
N ILE A 87 8.56 -3.14 1.72
CA ILE A 87 7.23 -3.73 1.92
C ILE A 87 6.80 -3.56 3.38
N ILE A 88 5.55 -3.12 3.60
CA ILE A 88 4.94 -2.91 4.90
C ILE A 88 3.63 -3.69 4.94
N GLY A 89 3.48 -4.61 5.89
CA GLY A 89 2.20 -5.25 6.20
C GLY A 89 1.53 -4.57 7.38
N LEU A 90 0.32 -4.05 7.19
CA LEU A 90 -0.52 -3.50 8.24
C LEU A 90 -1.63 -4.50 8.54
N ARG A 91 -1.53 -5.12 9.72
CA ARG A 91 -2.44 -6.16 10.17
C ARG A 91 -2.90 -5.93 11.61
N ASP A 92 -4.11 -6.34 11.94
CA ASP A 92 -4.62 -6.36 13.29
C ASP A 92 -3.84 -7.37 14.14
N MET A 93 -3.52 -6.93 15.34
CA MET A 93 -2.86 -7.73 16.36
C MET A 93 -3.90 -8.08 17.42
N TYR A 94 -4.41 -9.30 17.37
CA TYR A 94 -5.28 -9.82 18.42
C TYR A 94 -4.45 -10.19 19.65
N SER A 95 -4.70 -9.56 20.80
CA SER A 95 -4.13 -9.98 22.08
C SER A 95 -4.76 -11.32 22.49
N ARG A 96 -3.93 -12.33 22.76
CA ARG A 96 -4.35 -13.56 23.44
C ARG A 96 -4.22 -13.42 24.94
#